data_AF-A0A7L4CRA7-F1
#
_entry.id   AF-A0A7L4CRA7-F1
#
_cell.length_a   1.000
_cell.length_b   1.000
_cell.length_c   1.000
_cell.angle_alpha   90.00
_cell.angle_beta   90.00
_cell.angle_gamma   90.00
#
_symmetry.space_group_name_H-M   'P 1'
#
loop_
_entity.id
_entity.type
_entity.pdbx_description
1 polymer ?
#
loop_
_entity_poly.entity_id
_entity_poly.type
_entity_poly.pdbx_seq_one_letter_code
_entity_poly.pdbx_strand_id
1 'polypeptide(L)'
;VIDRSGTRIGEFEDVSRVEKYEMADSDYEKRPESLRSFLRQQRWGRYDPEGTQRRVAEQQQRLAQEAAAAAALPVGSRCQVRVPGQPCKLATIMYVGQTDFKPGYWVGVRYDEPLGKHDGSVGGRRYFECQPKYGAFVRPQSVTPGDFPEEDYGLE
;
A
#
# COMPACT_ATOMS: atom_id res chain seq x y z
N VAL A 1 -9.60 19.52 -74.65
CA VAL A 1 -10.61 19.48 -73.57
C VAL A 1 -9.85 19.63 -72.27
N ILE A 2 -10.00 20.76 -71.59
CA ILE A 2 -9.27 21.05 -70.35
C ILE A 2 -10.21 20.64 -69.22
N ASP A 3 -9.83 19.63 -68.45
CA ASP A 3 -10.64 19.12 -67.35
C ASP A 3 -10.77 20.23 -66.28
N ARG A 4 -12.01 20.59 -65.96
CA ARG A 4 -12.36 21.64 -64.97
C ARG A 4 -12.80 21.02 -63.64
N SER A 5 -12.46 19.76 -63.35
CA SER A 5 -12.72 19.22 -62.02
C SER A 5 -11.86 19.99 -61.02
N GLY A 6 -12.50 20.90 -60.30
CA GLY A 6 -11.86 21.69 -59.26
C GLY A 6 -11.40 20.74 -58.16
N THR A 7 -10.14 20.34 -58.21
CA THR A 7 -9.49 19.58 -57.15
C THR A 7 -9.56 20.41 -55.88
N ARG A 8 -10.46 20.05 -54.97
CA ARG A 8 -10.57 20.66 -53.64
C ARG A 8 -9.35 20.25 -52.83
N ILE A 9 -8.30 21.05 -52.91
CA ILE A 9 -7.07 20.91 -52.13
C ILE A 9 -7.46 20.90 -50.64
N GLY A 10 -7.14 19.82 -49.93
CA GLY A 10 -7.40 19.63 -48.49
C GLY A 10 -8.63 18.79 -48.12
N GLU A 11 -9.49 18.40 -49.08
CA GLU A 11 -10.71 17.63 -48.76
C GLU A 11 -10.43 16.18 -48.31
N PHE A 12 -9.31 15.61 -48.75
CA PHE A 12 -8.87 14.25 -48.38
C PHE A 12 -7.97 14.23 -47.13
N GLU A 13 -7.59 15.39 -46.61
CA GLU A 13 -6.76 15.51 -45.40
C GLU A 13 -7.61 15.67 -44.12
N ASP A 14 -8.90 16.01 -44.27
CA ASP A 14 -9.84 16.19 -43.17
C ASP A 14 -10.38 14.85 -42.65
N VAL A 15 -9.61 14.23 -41.74
CA VAL A 15 -9.96 12.96 -41.07
C VAL A 15 -11.17 13.05 -40.13
N SER A 16 -11.72 14.25 -39.90
CA SER A 16 -12.92 14.43 -39.08
C SER A 16 -14.21 13.99 -39.79
N ARG A 17 -14.19 13.96 -41.13
CA ARG A 17 -15.35 13.59 -41.97
C ARG A 17 -15.51 12.09 -42.18
N VAL A 18 -14.54 11.29 -41.75
CA VAL A 18 -14.56 9.83 -41.88
C VAL A 18 -15.15 9.23 -40.61
N GLU A 19 -16.24 8.49 -40.76
CA GLU A 19 -16.81 7.72 -39.65
C GLU A 19 -15.77 6.71 -39.14
N LYS A 20 -15.37 6.89 -37.88
CA LYS A 20 -14.45 5.95 -37.24
C LYS A 20 -15.21 4.67 -36.95
N TYR A 21 -14.72 3.58 -37.53
CA TYR A 21 -15.24 2.27 -37.21
C TYR A 21 -14.86 1.90 -35.77
N GLU A 22 -15.88 1.73 -34.93
CA GLU A 22 -15.75 1.16 -33.60
C GLU A 22 -16.18 -0.31 -33.63
N MET A 23 -15.28 -1.20 -33.23
CA MET A 23 -15.60 -2.63 -33.14
C MET A 23 -16.17 -2.92 -31.76
N ALA A 24 -17.32 -3.60 -31.72
CA ALA A 24 -17.86 -4.11 -30.46
C ALA A 24 -16.86 -5.09 -29.81
N ASP A 25 -16.69 -5.01 -28.48
CA ASP A 25 -15.77 -5.88 -27.73
C ASP A 25 -16.04 -7.37 -28.02
N SER A 26 -17.31 -7.75 -28.15
CA SER A 26 -17.71 -9.13 -28.46
C SER A 26 -17.22 -9.62 -29.83
N ASP A 27 -17.11 -8.74 -30.82
CA ASP A 27 -16.62 -9.11 -32.15
C ASP A 27 -15.10 -9.09 -32.20
N TYR A 28 -14.47 -8.22 -31.42
CA TYR A 28 -13.01 -8.21 -31.24
C TYR A 28 -12.52 -9.51 -30.58
N GLU A 29 -13.28 -10.06 -29.62
CA GLU A 29 -12.95 -11.31 -28.92
C GLU A 29 -13.02 -12.57 -29.79
N LYS A 30 -13.86 -12.56 -30.84
CA LYS A 30 -14.00 -13.68 -31.79
C LYS A 30 -12.86 -13.73 -32.81
N ARG A 31 -12.09 -12.65 -32.97
CA ARG A 31 -11.04 -12.56 -34.00
C ARG A 31 -9.76 -13.28 -33.55
N PRO A 32 -9.31 -14.32 -34.29
CA PRO A 32 -8.13 -15.10 -33.92
C PRO A 32 -6.82 -14.34 -34.14
N GLU A 33 -6.80 -13.36 -35.05
CA GLU A 33 -5.62 -12.54 -35.39
C GLU A 33 -5.54 -11.24 -34.55
N SER A 34 -6.37 -11.11 -33.51
CA SER A 34 -6.34 -9.91 -32.66
C SER A 34 -5.18 -9.95 -31.67
N LEU A 35 -4.69 -8.78 -31.25
CA LEU A 35 -3.70 -8.68 -30.18
C LEU A 35 -4.23 -9.32 -28.88
N ARG A 36 -5.54 -9.25 -28.63
CA ARG A 36 -6.18 -9.82 -27.43
C ARG A 36 -6.23 -11.35 -27.48
N SER A 37 -6.51 -11.96 -28.62
CA SER A 37 -6.40 -13.42 -28.78
C SER A 37 -4.96 -13.87 -28.62
N PHE A 38 -3.99 -13.14 -29.18
CA PHE A 38 -2.56 -13.42 -29.01
C PHE A 38 -2.12 -13.34 -27.54
N LEU A 39 -2.48 -12.25 -26.82
CA LEU A 39 -2.15 -12.09 -25.40
C LEU A 39 -2.81 -13.16 -24.51
N ARG A 40 -4.03 -13.60 -24.85
CA ARG A 40 -4.72 -14.70 -24.17
C ARG A 40 -4.03 -16.04 -24.44
N GLN A 41 -3.66 -16.31 -25.69
CA GLN A 41 -3.01 -17.56 -26.09
C GLN A 41 -1.61 -17.68 -25.48
N GLN A 42 -0.85 -16.58 -25.42
CA GLN A 42 0.46 -16.52 -24.77
C GLN A 42 0.39 -16.33 -23.24
N ARG A 43 -0.82 -16.25 -22.67
CA ARG A 43 -1.08 -16.06 -21.24
C ARG A 43 -0.23 -14.94 -20.64
N TRP A 44 -0.29 -13.74 -21.24
CA TRP A 44 0.50 -12.60 -20.79
C TRP A 44 -0.29 -11.61 -19.95
N GLY A 45 0.39 -11.05 -18.95
CA GLY A 45 -0.14 -10.01 -18.06
C GLY A 45 -1.44 -10.45 -17.39
N ARG A 46 -2.52 -9.73 -17.70
CA ARG A 46 -3.87 -9.96 -17.14
C ARG A 46 -4.56 -11.25 -17.61
N TYR A 47 -3.98 -11.96 -18.59
CA TYR A 47 -4.47 -13.25 -19.08
C TYR A 47 -3.70 -14.45 -18.54
N ASP A 48 -2.80 -14.26 -17.57
CA ASP A 48 -2.23 -15.35 -16.79
C ASP A 48 -2.99 -15.51 -15.46
N PRO A 49 -3.99 -16.39 -15.39
CA PRO A 49 -4.74 -16.61 -14.16
C PRO A 49 -3.86 -17.17 -13.04
N GLU A 50 -2.91 -18.07 -13.37
CA GLU A 50 -2.02 -18.67 -12.37
C GLU A 50 -1.03 -17.64 -11.80
N GLY A 51 -0.41 -16.84 -12.66
CA GLY A 51 0.48 -15.75 -12.23
C GLY A 51 -0.26 -14.72 -11.36
N THR A 52 -1.49 -14.39 -11.72
CA THR A 52 -2.34 -13.46 -10.93
C THR A 52 -2.70 -14.07 -9.58
N GLN A 53 -3.13 -15.35 -9.56
CA GLN A 53 -3.45 -16.07 -8.32
C GLN A 53 -2.26 -16.17 -7.38
N ARG A 54 -1.05 -16.46 -7.89
CA ARG A 54 0.18 -16.50 -7.08
C ARG A 54 0.47 -15.17 -6.42
N ARG A 55 0.39 -14.06 -7.17
CA ARG A 55 0.60 -12.70 -6.63
C ARG A 55 -0.45 -12.34 -5.57
N VAL A 56 -1.72 -12.65 -5.83
CA VAL A 56 -2.81 -12.41 -4.88
C VAL A 56 -2.63 -13.26 -3.62
N ALA A 57 -2.29 -14.53 -3.76
CA ALA A 57 -2.05 -15.43 -2.63
C ALA A 57 -0.84 -14.97 -1.79
N GLU A 58 0.27 -14.58 -2.42
CA GLU A 58 1.43 -14.02 -1.73
C GLU A 58 1.08 -12.73 -0.98
N GLN A 59 0.31 -11.84 -1.60
CA GLN A 59 -0.15 -10.62 -0.96
C GLN A 59 -1.11 -10.90 0.21
N GLN A 60 -2.03 -11.86 0.06
CA GLN A 60 -2.92 -12.30 1.13
C GLN A 60 -2.13 -12.91 2.30
N GLN A 61 -1.14 -13.76 2.02
CA GLN A 61 -0.26 -14.35 3.03
C GLN A 61 0.51 -13.27 3.80
N ARG A 62 1.09 -12.29 3.09
CA ARG A 62 1.78 -11.17 3.72
C ARG A 62 0.85 -10.35 4.62
N LEU A 63 -0.34 -10.01 4.14
CA LEU A 63 -1.34 -9.28 4.93
C LEU A 63 -1.79 -10.09 6.15
N ALA A 64 -1.95 -11.40 6.02
CA ALA A 64 -2.28 -12.29 7.12
C ALA A 64 -1.15 -12.35 8.16
N GLN A 65 0.12 -12.40 7.75
CA GLN A 65 1.27 -12.32 8.66
C GLN A 65 1.33 -10.99 9.39
N GLU A 66 1.13 -9.87 8.70
CA GLU A 66 1.08 -8.54 9.32
C GLU A 66 -0.08 -8.42 10.32
N ALA A 67 -1.26 -8.97 9.99
CA ALA A 67 -2.41 -9.01 10.88
C ALA A 67 -2.19 -9.93 12.09
N ALA A 68 -1.57 -11.10 11.91
CA ALA A 68 -1.25 -12.01 13.00
C ALA A 68 -0.22 -11.39 13.96
N ALA A 69 0.81 -10.72 13.43
CA ALA A 69 1.80 -10.00 14.23
C ALA A 69 1.16 -8.84 15.01
N ALA A 70 0.18 -8.14 14.41
CA ALA A 70 -0.59 -7.13 15.10
C ALA A 70 -1.50 -7.72 16.20
N ALA A 71 -2.18 -8.84 15.93
CA ALA A 71 -3.06 -9.50 16.89
C ALA A 71 -2.30 -10.07 18.11
N ALA A 72 -1.02 -10.41 17.95
CA ALA A 72 -0.16 -10.86 19.05
C ALA A 72 0.24 -9.74 20.04
N LEU A 73 -0.12 -8.48 19.75
CA LEU A 73 0.28 -7.30 20.52
C LEU A 73 -0.94 -6.67 21.20
N PRO A 74 -1.21 -6.99 22.48
CA PRO A 74 -2.29 -6.34 23.21
C PRO A 74 -1.97 -4.87 23.47
N VAL A 75 -2.97 -4.01 23.29
CA VAL A 75 -2.88 -2.61 23.72
C VAL A 75 -2.80 -2.56 25.25
N GLY A 76 -1.90 -1.72 25.78
CA GLY A 76 -1.60 -1.58 27.20
C GLY A 76 -0.43 -2.44 27.68
N SER A 77 0.06 -3.39 26.88
CA SER A 77 1.20 -4.22 27.27
C SER A 77 2.54 -3.48 27.17
N ARG A 78 3.46 -3.83 28.06
CA ARG A 78 4.86 -3.40 28.01
C ARG A 78 5.56 -4.11 26.85
N CYS A 79 6.46 -3.39 26.19
CA CYS A 79 7.17 -3.88 25.03
C CYS A 79 8.56 -3.25 24.91
N GLN A 80 9.45 -4.01 24.28
CA GLN A 80 10.73 -3.51 23.81
C GLN A 80 10.63 -3.24 22.31
N VAL A 81 11.08 -2.08 21.89
CA VAL A 81 11.12 -1.68 20.48
C VAL A 81 12.56 -1.78 19.97
N ARG A 82 12.75 -2.58 18.93
CA ARG A 82 14.04 -2.81 18.27
C ARG A 82 13.99 -2.32 16.83
N VAL A 83 14.61 -1.17 16.59
CA VAL A 83 14.79 -0.60 15.24
C VAL A 83 16.25 -0.75 14.82
N PRO A 84 16.54 -1.26 13.62
CA PRO A 84 17.92 -1.35 13.12
C PRO A 84 18.63 0.00 13.18
N GLY A 85 19.83 0.03 13.78
CA GLY A 85 20.62 1.26 13.92
C GLY A 85 20.22 2.18 15.07
N GLN A 86 19.28 1.77 15.94
CA GLN A 86 18.94 2.49 17.17
C GLN A 86 19.09 1.58 18.39
N PRO A 87 19.33 2.15 19.60
CA PRO A 87 19.28 1.38 20.83
C PRO A 87 17.88 0.80 21.06
N CYS A 88 17.81 -0.29 21.81
CA CYS A 88 16.54 -0.87 22.25
C CYS A 88 15.88 0.10 23.21
N LYS A 89 14.58 0.34 23.03
CA LYS A 89 13.81 1.30 23.83
C LYS A 89 12.63 0.59 24.49
N LEU A 90 12.38 0.90 25.75
CA LEU A 90 11.22 0.42 26.48
C LEU A 90 10.01 1.32 26.20
N ALA A 91 8.86 0.69 26.02
CA ALA A 91 7.64 1.39 25.67
C ALA A 91 6.40 0.62 26.11
N THR A 92 5.28 1.32 26.13
CA THR A 92 3.93 0.76 26.30
C THR A 92 3.18 0.83 24.97
N ILE A 93 2.51 -0.26 24.59
CA ILE A 93 1.69 -0.31 23.37
C ILE A 93 0.41 0.49 23.62
N MET A 94 0.15 1.52 22.82
CA MET A 94 -1.04 2.37 22.94
C MET A 94 -2.02 2.21 21.78
N TYR A 95 -1.55 1.72 20.63
CA TYR A 95 -2.38 1.56 19.44
C TYR A 95 -1.86 0.40 18.59
N VAL A 96 -2.76 -0.39 18.02
CA VAL A 96 -2.43 -1.43 17.04
C VAL A 96 -3.49 -1.40 15.94
N GLY A 97 -3.07 -1.17 14.71
CA GLY A 97 -4.01 -1.12 13.58
C GLY A 97 -3.44 -0.50 12.32
N GLN A 98 -4.31 -0.30 11.34
CA GLN A 98 -3.98 0.48 10.15
C GLN A 98 -3.93 1.97 10.46
N THR A 99 -3.25 2.73 9.61
CA THR A 99 -3.05 4.17 9.80
C THR A 99 -3.26 4.92 8.49
N ASP A 100 -3.62 6.19 8.58
CA ASP A 100 -3.89 7.02 7.39
C ASP A 100 -2.61 7.49 6.71
N PHE A 101 -1.51 7.63 7.44
CA PHE A 101 -0.27 8.19 6.89
C PHE A 101 0.47 7.20 5.99
N LYS A 102 0.42 5.89 6.28
CA LYS A 102 1.07 4.83 5.50
C LYS A 102 0.28 3.52 5.55
N PRO A 103 0.24 2.76 4.44
CA PRO A 103 -0.43 1.48 4.38
C PRO A 103 0.27 0.39 5.22
N GLY A 104 -0.51 -0.65 5.54
CA GLY A 104 -0.10 -1.77 6.39
C GLY A 104 -0.44 -1.56 7.86
N TYR A 105 -0.11 -2.56 8.68
CA TYR A 105 -0.30 -2.48 10.12
C TYR A 105 0.83 -1.71 10.79
N TRP A 106 0.46 -0.95 11.82
CA TRP A 106 1.34 -0.15 12.63
C TRP A 106 1.00 -0.31 14.11
N VAL A 107 2.03 -0.19 14.93
CA VAL A 107 1.94 -0.20 16.38
C VAL A 107 2.35 1.18 16.87
N GLY A 108 1.42 1.87 17.50
CA GLY A 108 1.67 3.10 18.23
C GLY A 108 2.16 2.76 19.62
N VAL A 109 3.36 3.22 19.95
CA VAL A 109 4.00 2.99 21.25
C VAL A 109 4.25 4.32 21.94
N ARG A 110 4.13 4.32 23.27
CA ARG A 110 4.56 5.40 24.16
C ARG A 110 5.85 4.95 24.84
N TYR A 111 6.97 5.59 24.50
CA TYR A 111 8.24 5.37 25.20
C TYR A 111 8.17 5.89 26.63
N ASP A 112 9.05 5.38 27.50
CA ASP A 112 9.19 5.90 28.87
C ASP A 112 10.10 7.14 28.91
N GLU A 113 11.01 7.22 27.94
CA GLU A 113 11.95 8.33 27.73
C GLU A 113 11.51 9.18 26.52
N PRO A 114 11.96 10.45 26.41
CA PRO A 114 11.64 11.36 25.30
C PRO A 114 12.37 11.00 23.98
N LEU A 115 12.31 9.72 23.59
CA LEU A 115 12.96 9.12 22.42
C LEU A 115 12.00 8.86 21.25
N GLY A 116 10.79 9.37 21.36
CA GLY A 116 9.72 9.36 20.36
C GLY A 116 9.80 10.53 19.39
N LYS A 117 8.80 10.59 18.51
CA LYS A 117 8.71 11.54 17.39
C LYS A 117 7.50 12.47 17.49
N HIS A 118 6.42 12.01 18.12
CA HIS A 118 5.15 12.72 18.17
C HIS A 118 4.51 12.62 19.56
N ASP A 119 3.38 13.29 19.73
CA ASP A 119 2.50 13.29 20.92
C ASP A 119 1.34 12.27 20.81
N GLY A 120 1.35 11.46 19.74
CA GLY A 120 0.31 10.45 19.46
C GLY A 120 -0.66 10.88 18.35
N SER A 121 -0.46 12.09 17.82
CA SER A 121 -1.07 12.55 16.57
C SER A 121 -0.09 12.48 15.40
N VAL A 122 -0.58 12.10 14.21
CA VAL A 122 0.19 12.12 12.96
C VAL A 122 -0.71 12.59 11.83
N GLY A 123 -0.32 13.67 11.15
CA GLY A 123 -1.06 14.20 10.00
C GLY A 123 -2.46 14.74 10.36
N GLY A 124 -2.65 15.27 11.56
CA GLY A 124 -3.92 15.84 12.01
C GLY A 124 -4.92 14.84 12.61
N ARG A 125 -4.65 13.53 12.55
CA ARG A 125 -5.42 12.50 13.26
C ARG A 125 -4.71 12.06 14.54
N ARG A 126 -5.44 12.02 15.65
CA ARG A 126 -4.98 11.48 16.93
C ARG A 126 -5.30 10.00 17.02
N TYR A 127 -4.28 9.18 17.29
CA TYR A 127 -4.43 7.73 17.46
C TYR A 127 -4.40 7.34 18.94
N PHE A 128 -3.50 7.97 19.71
CA PHE A 128 -3.39 7.82 21.16
C PHE A 128 -2.90 9.14 21.76
N GLU A 129 -2.91 9.24 23.08
CA GLU A 129 -2.46 10.41 23.81
C GLU A 129 -1.15 10.12 24.56
N CYS A 130 -0.14 10.97 24.36
CA CYS A 130 1.11 10.92 25.11
C CYS A 130 1.80 12.29 25.13
N GLN A 131 2.85 12.41 25.95
CA GLN A 131 3.68 13.60 26.00
C GLN A 131 4.40 13.85 24.65
N PRO A 132 4.70 15.12 24.31
CA PRO A 132 5.42 15.42 23.09
C PRO A 132 6.80 14.76 23.10
N LYS A 133 7.18 14.09 22.00
CA LYS A 133 8.40 13.28 21.84
C LYS A 133 8.38 11.94 22.58
N TYR A 134 7.24 11.45 23.06
CA TYR A 134 7.14 10.11 23.66
C TYR A 134 6.48 9.10 22.72
N GLY A 135 5.65 9.56 21.79
CA GLY A 135 4.96 8.69 20.84
C GLY A 135 5.82 8.32 19.64
N ALA A 136 5.76 7.05 19.22
CA ALA A 136 6.27 6.59 17.93
C ALA A 136 5.35 5.56 17.28
N PHE A 137 5.40 5.50 15.94
CA PHE A 137 4.83 4.41 15.16
C PHE A 137 5.92 3.51 14.60
N VAL A 138 5.79 2.21 14.85
CA VAL A 138 6.71 1.17 14.38
C VAL A 138 5.96 0.01 13.74
N ARG A 139 6.68 -0.82 12.97
CA ARG A 139 6.10 -2.04 12.41
C ARG A 139 5.93 -3.10 13.51
N PRO A 140 4.90 -3.95 13.45
CA PRO A 140 4.69 -5.03 14.42
C PRO A 140 5.93 -5.91 14.61
N GLN A 141 6.69 -6.15 13.54
CA GLN A 141 7.93 -6.96 13.57
C GLN A 141 9.06 -6.36 14.43
N SER A 142 9.02 -5.06 14.70
CA SER A 142 10.02 -4.35 15.51
C SER A 142 9.64 -4.28 16.99
N VAL A 143 8.49 -4.83 17.38
CA VAL A 143 7.98 -4.79 18.75
C VAL A 143 8.02 -6.18 19.34
N THR A 144 8.64 -6.30 20.52
CA THR A 144 8.66 -7.53 21.29
C THR A 144 7.88 -7.27 22.59
N PRO A 145 6.67 -7.84 22.75
CA PRO A 145 5.94 -7.74 24.00
C PRO A 145 6.67 -8.56 25.07
N GLY A 146 6.68 -8.07 26.30
CA GLY A 146 7.36 -8.74 27.41
C GLY A 146 7.21 -8.00 28.73
N ASP A 147 7.67 -8.63 29.80
CA ASP A 147 7.69 -8.02 31.12
C ASP A 147 8.94 -7.14 31.26
N PHE A 148 8.78 -5.86 30.92
CA PHE A 148 9.82 -4.84 31.00
C PHE A 148 9.37 -3.77 31.99
N PRO A 149 9.64 -3.95 33.30
CA PRO A 149 9.34 -2.92 34.28
C PRO A 149 10.07 -1.62 33.93
N GLU A 150 9.50 -0.48 34.31
CA GLU A 150 10.20 0.80 34.20
C GLU A 150 11.42 0.76 35.13
N GLU A 151 12.58 1.16 34.60
CA GLU A 151 13.78 1.30 35.41
C GLU A 151 13.62 2.56 36.26
N ASP A 152 13.18 2.38 37.51
CA ASP A 152 13.18 3.45 38.51
C ASP A 152 14.62 3.66 38.98
N TYR A 153 15.26 4.73 38.49
CA TYR A 153 16.63 5.08 38.85
C TYR A 153 16.77 5.64 40.27
N GLY A 154 15.68 5.74 41.05
CA GLY A 154 15.74 6.09 42.47
C GLY A 154 16.37 7.44 42.75
N LEU A 155 16.25 8.38 41.81
CA LEU A 155 16.73 9.75 41.95
C LEU A 155 15.64 10.60 42.64
N GLU A 156 15.44 10.37 43.94
CA GLU A 156 14.82 11.34 44.86
C GLU A 156 15.89 12.23 45.53
#